data_AF-A0A8B3LII9-F1
#
_entry.id   AF-A0A8B3LII9-F1
#
_cell.length_a   1.000
_cell.length_b   1.000
_cell.length_c   1.000
_cell.angle_alpha   90.00
_cell.angle_beta   90.00
_cell.angle_gamma   90.00
#
_symmetry.space_group_name_H-M   'P 1'
#
loop_
_entity.id
_entity.type
_entity.pdbx_description
1 polymer ?
#
loop_
_entity_poly.entity_id
_entity_poly.type
_entity_poly.pdbx_seq_one_letter_code
_entity_poly.pdbx_strand_id
1 'polypeptide(L)'
;MTSSALARLAFWAKGMVSINDARMEWPGFSYTDAEWARMRTLSEPIGVGTYQLFTIVNAVIFIIIAAIGIFGAFLPLATLLFPVPADTSALKFSSLLAACAFLIIGLGLPISMRLSAMLVGGKTMRAALVSAPGDEALASKVSWQINRIMMILCGLLVPGILLFIAYDIEAGPIITALKWLAIALMAVSTVTGIRRQRKS
;
A
#
# COMPACT_ATOMS: atom_id res chain seq x y z
N MET A 1 -11.86 -15.86 13.03
CA MET A 1 -11.68 -14.49 12.49
C MET A 1 -12.98 -13.68 12.58
N THR A 2 -12.94 -12.38 12.87
CA THR A 2 -14.16 -11.54 12.95
C THR A 2 -14.70 -11.18 11.56
N SER A 3 -16.01 -10.88 11.47
CA SER A 3 -16.65 -10.46 10.21
C SER A 3 -15.97 -9.23 9.59
N SER A 4 -15.53 -8.26 10.40
CA SER A 4 -14.80 -7.08 9.92
C SER A 4 -13.41 -7.40 9.37
N ALA A 5 -12.67 -8.32 10.02
CA ALA A 5 -11.36 -8.75 9.54
C ALA A 5 -11.48 -9.54 8.22
N LEU A 6 -12.52 -10.36 8.08
CA LEU A 6 -12.85 -11.08 6.85
C LEU A 6 -13.24 -10.12 5.72
N ALA A 7 -14.05 -9.10 6.00
CA ALA A 7 -14.40 -8.06 5.04
C ALA A 7 -13.16 -7.30 4.54
N ARG A 8 -12.22 -6.95 5.44
CA ARG A 8 -10.96 -6.32 5.04
C ARG A 8 -10.14 -7.20 4.12
N LEU A 9 -10.03 -8.49 4.44
CA LEU A 9 -9.34 -9.46 3.60
C LEU A 9 -10.01 -9.59 2.22
N ALA A 10 -11.34 -9.60 2.18
CA ALA A 10 -12.11 -9.67 0.93
C ALA A 10 -11.89 -8.43 0.05
N PHE A 11 -11.91 -7.22 0.62
CA PHE A 11 -11.59 -5.99 -0.14
C PHE A 11 -10.15 -5.99 -0.66
N TRP A 12 -9.18 -6.44 0.14
CA TRP A 12 -7.81 -6.63 -0.32
C TRP A 12 -7.73 -7.64 -1.47
N ALA A 13 -8.38 -8.79 -1.31
CA ALA A 13 -8.44 -9.85 -2.30
C ALA A 13 -9.01 -9.35 -3.62
N LYS A 14 -10.07 -8.54 -3.60
CA LYS A 14 -10.67 -7.95 -4.82
C LYS A 14 -9.66 -7.14 -5.62
N GLY A 15 -8.85 -6.31 -4.95
CA GLY A 15 -7.78 -5.56 -5.59
C GLY A 15 -6.69 -6.47 -6.15
N MET A 16 -6.16 -7.38 -5.34
CA MET A 16 -5.06 -8.26 -5.75
C MET A 16 -5.45 -9.22 -6.87
N VAL A 17 -6.68 -9.76 -6.86
CA VAL A 17 -7.20 -10.60 -7.94
C VAL A 17 -7.29 -9.81 -9.24
N SER A 18 -7.74 -8.55 -9.20
CA SER A 18 -7.78 -7.71 -10.42
C SER A 18 -6.38 -7.46 -11.02
N ILE A 19 -5.36 -7.28 -10.17
CA ILE A 19 -3.95 -7.12 -10.57
C ILE A 19 -3.44 -8.43 -11.19
N ASN A 20 -3.74 -9.56 -10.55
CA ASN A 20 -3.37 -10.89 -11.03
C ASN A 20 -4.04 -11.24 -12.36
N ASP A 21 -5.32 -10.91 -12.53
CA ASP A 21 -6.08 -11.12 -13.77
C ASP A 21 -5.54 -10.27 -14.93
N ALA A 22 -5.05 -9.06 -14.61
CA ALA A 22 -4.31 -8.22 -15.55
C ALA A 22 -2.88 -8.73 -15.82
N ARG A 23 -2.49 -9.89 -15.27
CA ARG A 23 -1.16 -10.52 -15.37
C ARG A 23 -0.04 -9.61 -14.89
N MET A 24 -0.36 -8.70 -13.99
CA MET A 24 0.61 -7.87 -13.29
C MET A 24 1.00 -8.58 -11.99
N GLU A 25 2.30 -8.59 -11.70
CA GLU A 25 2.80 -9.03 -10.41
C GLU A 25 3.24 -7.80 -9.63
N TRP A 26 2.79 -7.68 -8.39
CA TRP A 26 3.19 -6.57 -7.53
C TRP A 26 4.38 -7.01 -6.66
N PRO A 27 5.55 -6.37 -6.80
CA PRO A 27 6.74 -6.77 -6.04
C PRO A 27 6.48 -6.83 -4.54
N GLY A 28 6.93 -7.91 -3.91
CA GLY A 28 6.77 -8.13 -2.47
C GLY A 28 5.40 -8.69 -2.04
N PHE A 29 4.50 -8.97 -2.98
CA PHE A 29 3.30 -9.78 -2.75
C PHE A 29 3.39 -11.09 -3.51
N SER A 30 3.30 -12.20 -2.80
CA SER A 30 3.31 -13.54 -3.39
C SER A 30 2.32 -14.44 -2.66
N TYR A 31 1.59 -15.23 -3.45
CA TYR A 31 0.57 -16.15 -2.95
C TYR A 31 0.64 -17.48 -3.69
N THR A 32 0.30 -18.57 -2.99
CA THR A 32 0.17 -19.91 -3.59
C THR A 32 -1.14 -20.02 -4.38
N ASP A 33 -1.27 -21.04 -5.21
CA ASP A 33 -2.50 -21.26 -5.99
C ASP A 33 -3.73 -21.44 -5.08
N ALA A 34 -3.56 -22.10 -3.93
CA ALA A 34 -4.63 -22.26 -2.94
C ALA A 34 -5.04 -20.91 -2.31
N GLU A 35 -4.06 -20.05 -2.00
CA GLU A 35 -4.33 -18.70 -1.48
C GLU A 35 -5.01 -17.82 -2.53
N TRP A 36 -4.61 -17.91 -3.80
CA TRP A 36 -5.27 -17.23 -4.91
C TRP A 36 -6.70 -17.71 -5.12
N ALA A 37 -6.93 -19.02 -5.12
CA ALA A 37 -8.28 -19.58 -5.19
C ALA A 37 -9.16 -19.06 -4.05
N ARG A 38 -8.61 -19.01 -2.83
CA ARG A 38 -9.33 -18.46 -1.68
C ARG A 38 -9.62 -16.97 -1.82
N MET A 39 -8.65 -16.17 -2.28
CA MET A 39 -8.85 -14.75 -2.54
C MET A 39 -9.92 -14.50 -3.59
N ARG A 40 -10.00 -15.32 -4.64
CA ARG A 40 -11.07 -15.25 -5.64
C ARG A 40 -12.44 -15.46 -5.01
N THR A 41 -12.61 -16.54 -4.21
CA THR A 41 -13.85 -16.80 -3.47
C THR A 41 -14.25 -15.65 -2.54
N LEU A 42 -13.29 -15.07 -1.82
CA LEU A 42 -13.55 -13.94 -0.92
C LEU A 42 -13.94 -12.66 -1.67
N SER A 43 -13.43 -12.48 -2.88
CA SER A 43 -13.66 -11.28 -3.70
C SER A 43 -14.96 -11.30 -4.51
N GLU A 44 -15.50 -12.50 -4.79
CA GLU A 44 -16.68 -12.70 -5.63
C GLU A 44 -17.92 -11.93 -5.14
N PRO A 45 -18.24 -11.88 -3.84
CA PRO A 45 -19.39 -11.12 -3.34
C PRO A 45 -19.23 -9.58 -3.47
N ILE A 46 -18.04 -9.09 -3.81
CA ILE A 46 -17.75 -7.66 -3.92
C ILE A 46 -17.94 -7.24 -5.38
N GLY A 47 -19.06 -6.56 -5.64
CA GLY A 47 -19.31 -5.89 -6.92
C GLY A 47 -18.35 -4.73 -7.17
N VAL A 48 -18.17 -4.36 -8.44
CA VAL A 48 -17.27 -3.27 -8.87
C VAL A 48 -17.63 -1.94 -8.20
N GLY A 49 -18.92 -1.59 -8.12
CA GLY A 49 -19.37 -0.37 -7.46
C GLY A 49 -19.03 -0.31 -5.97
N THR A 50 -19.19 -1.43 -5.25
CA THR A 50 -18.83 -1.54 -3.83
C THR A 50 -17.32 -1.41 -3.63
N TYR A 51 -16.53 -2.00 -4.52
CA TYR A 51 -15.07 -1.86 -4.48
C TYR A 51 -14.63 -0.42 -4.78
N GLN A 52 -15.23 0.24 -5.76
CA GLN A 52 -14.97 1.64 -6.06
C GLN A 52 -15.31 2.55 -4.87
N LEU A 53 -16.46 2.32 -4.23
CA LEU A 53 -16.85 3.03 -3.01
C LEU A 53 -15.84 2.80 -1.89
N PHE A 54 -15.38 1.57 -1.70
CA PHE A 54 -14.31 1.25 -0.75
C PHE A 54 -13.04 2.06 -1.03
N THR A 55 -12.60 2.13 -2.29
CA THR A 55 -11.41 2.90 -2.68
C THR A 55 -11.57 4.39 -2.38
N ILE A 56 -12.74 4.97 -2.70
CA ILE A 56 -13.05 6.38 -2.43
C ILE A 56 -13.05 6.66 -0.92
N VAL A 57 -13.79 5.85 -0.14
CA VAL A 57 -13.86 6.01 1.32
C VAL A 57 -12.48 5.82 1.95
N ASN A 58 -11.69 4.86 1.47
CA ASN A 58 -10.32 4.63 1.92
C ASN A 58 -9.42 5.84 1.66
N ALA A 59 -9.50 6.42 0.46
CA ALA A 59 -8.76 7.62 0.12
C ALA A 59 -9.15 8.80 1.02
N VAL A 60 -10.45 9.04 1.23
CA VAL A 60 -10.94 10.13 2.11
C VAL A 60 -10.46 9.95 3.54
N ILE A 61 -10.59 8.76 4.12
CA ILE A 61 -10.14 8.48 5.50
C ILE A 61 -8.63 8.64 5.60
N PHE A 62 -7.88 8.16 4.60
CA PHE A 62 -6.43 8.32 4.57
C PHE A 62 -6.01 9.80 4.50
N ILE A 63 -6.69 10.61 3.68
CA ILE A 63 -6.45 12.07 3.60
C ILE A 63 -6.73 12.74 4.95
N ILE A 64 -7.81 12.35 5.66
CA ILE A 64 -8.11 12.87 6.99
C ILE A 64 -7.01 12.50 7.99
N ILE A 65 -6.56 11.24 7.99
CA ILE A 65 -5.45 10.78 8.86
C ILE A 65 -4.17 11.57 8.54
N ALA A 66 -3.87 11.79 7.26
CA ALA A 66 -2.73 12.58 6.84
C ALA A 66 -2.84 14.04 7.31
N ALA A 67 -4.01 14.67 7.15
CA ALA A 67 -4.25 16.02 7.64
C ALA A 67 -4.05 16.12 9.17
N ILE A 68 -4.57 15.16 9.93
CA ILE A 68 -4.34 15.09 11.38
C ILE A 68 -2.85 14.94 11.69
N GLY A 69 -2.13 14.07 10.98
CA GLY A 69 -0.69 13.91 11.18
C GLY A 69 0.11 15.18 10.87
N ILE A 70 -0.25 15.90 9.81
CA ILE A 70 0.42 17.14 9.43
C ILE A 70 0.09 18.28 10.38
N PHE A 71 -1.19 18.60 10.58
CA PHE A 71 -1.62 19.75 11.39
C PHE A 71 -1.53 19.48 12.89
N GLY A 72 -1.73 18.24 13.32
CA GLY A 72 -1.72 17.85 14.73
C GLY A 72 -0.37 17.41 15.27
N ALA A 73 0.55 16.95 14.42
CA ALA A 73 1.87 16.49 14.87
C ALA A 73 3.03 17.21 14.17
N PHE A 74 3.12 17.15 12.83
CA PHE A 74 4.27 17.69 12.11
C PHE A 74 4.45 19.19 12.30
N LEU A 75 3.42 19.99 12.01
CA LEU A 75 3.51 21.45 12.10
C LEU A 75 3.80 21.92 13.53
N PRO A 76 3.09 21.45 14.57
CA PRO A 76 3.43 21.81 15.95
C PRO A 76 4.87 21.44 16.34
N LEU A 77 5.30 20.21 16.02
CA LEU A 77 6.67 19.77 16.32
C LEU A 77 7.71 20.57 15.53
N ALA A 78 7.44 20.88 14.26
CA ALA A 78 8.32 21.71 13.46
C ALA A 78 8.43 23.12 14.05
N THR A 79 7.32 23.75 14.45
CA THR A 79 7.37 25.08 15.08
C THR A 79 8.08 25.10 16.42
N LEU A 80 8.01 24.00 17.19
CA LEU A 80 8.67 23.87 18.49
C LEU A 80 10.17 23.59 18.35
N LEU A 81 10.54 22.66 17.47
CA LEU A 81 11.93 22.24 17.26
C LEU A 81 12.73 23.22 16.40
N PHE A 82 12.04 23.94 15.53
CA PHE A 82 12.59 24.83 14.51
C PHE A 82 11.88 26.20 14.55
N PRO A 83 11.98 26.95 15.66
CA PRO A 83 11.29 28.23 15.82
C PRO A 83 11.76 29.28 14.81
N VAL A 84 13.00 29.16 14.32
CA VAL A 84 13.54 29.94 13.20
C VAL A 84 13.80 28.97 12.04
N PRO A 85 12.87 28.86 11.07
CA PRO A 85 13.00 27.91 9.96
C PRO A 85 14.27 28.14 9.11
N ALA A 86 14.72 29.39 8.99
CA ALA A 86 15.89 29.77 8.21
C ALA A 86 17.20 29.14 8.72
N ASP A 87 17.28 28.86 10.02
CA ASP A 87 18.49 28.29 10.65
C ASP A 87 18.43 26.76 10.72
N THR A 88 17.36 26.16 10.20
CA THR A 88 17.12 24.73 10.30
C THR A 88 17.89 23.99 9.23
N SER A 89 18.75 23.05 9.65
CA SER A 89 19.41 22.19 8.68
C SER A 89 18.41 21.33 7.93
N ALA A 90 18.58 21.23 6.61
CA ALA A 90 17.69 20.46 5.74
C ALA A 90 17.56 18.99 6.18
N LEU A 91 18.61 18.43 6.77
CA LEU A 91 18.61 17.08 7.33
C LEU A 91 17.65 16.92 8.52
N LYS A 92 17.63 17.89 9.45
CA LYS A 92 16.74 17.86 10.63
C LYS A 92 15.27 18.02 10.23
N PHE A 93 15.00 18.89 9.26
CA PHE A 93 13.67 19.05 8.69
C PHE A 93 13.22 17.78 7.95
N SER A 94 14.07 17.25 7.08
CA SER A 94 13.78 16.05 6.29
C SER A 94 13.58 14.81 7.16
N SER A 95 14.31 14.67 8.26
CA SER A 95 14.13 13.56 9.20
C SER A 95 12.80 13.65 9.96
N LEU A 96 12.39 14.84 10.38
CA LEU A 96 11.07 15.05 11.00
C LEU A 96 9.94 14.75 10.00
N LEU A 97 10.08 15.21 8.76
CA LEU A 97 9.10 14.96 7.70
C LEU A 97 9.03 13.47 7.34
N ALA A 98 10.19 12.81 7.24
CA ALA A 98 10.28 11.36 7.02
C ALA A 98 9.61 10.57 8.15
N ALA A 99 9.86 10.92 9.42
CA ALA A 99 9.22 10.29 10.57
C ALA A 99 7.71 10.49 10.55
N CYS A 100 7.24 11.70 10.22
CA CYS A 100 5.81 11.97 10.09
C CYS A 100 5.17 11.16 8.94
N ALA A 101 5.82 11.13 7.77
CA ALA A 101 5.37 10.34 6.63
C ALA A 101 5.33 8.83 6.96
N PHE A 102 6.31 8.33 7.71
CA PHE A 102 6.32 6.95 8.19
C PHE A 102 5.12 6.64 9.09
N LEU A 103 4.77 7.55 10.01
CA LEU A 103 3.60 7.38 10.88
C LEU A 103 2.29 7.46 10.08
N ILE A 104 2.13 8.49 9.25
CA ILE A 104 0.92 8.71 8.45
C ILE A 104 0.69 7.56 7.48
N ILE A 105 1.71 7.18 6.71
CA ILE A 105 1.55 6.17 5.67
C ILE A 105 1.58 4.79 6.32
N GLY A 106 2.60 4.48 7.13
CA GLY A 106 2.82 3.18 7.77
C GLY A 106 1.70 2.72 8.69
N LEU A 107 1.09 3.64 9.47
CA LEU A 107 -0.05 3.31 10.33
C LEU A 107 -1.40 3.71 9.71
N GLY A 108 -1.45 4.86 9.03
CA GLY A 108 -2.69 5.39 8.48
C GLY A 108 -3.27 4.57 7.34
N LEU A 109 -2.44 3.92 6.50
CA LEU A 109 -2.96 3.04 5.45
C LEU A 109 -3.66 1.78 6.03
N PRO A 110 -3.04 1.01 6.94
CA PRO A 110 -3.74 -0.09 7.60
C PRO A 110 -5.02 0.33 8.35
N ILE A 111 -5.00 1.50 9.00
CA ILE A 111 -6.16 2.04 9.73
C ILE A 111 -7.27 2.44 8.77
N SER A 112 -6.96 3.20 7.71
CA SER A 112 -7.94 3.62 6.71
C SER A 112 -8.59 2.42 6.02
N MET A 113 -7.83 1.38 5.68
CA MET A 113 -8.39 0.16 5.09
C MET A 113 -9.35 -0.56 6.04
N ARG A 114 -9.00 -0.63 7.34
CA ARG A 114 -9.87 -1.24 8.35
C ARG A 114 -11.18 -0.47 8.49
N LEU A 115 -11.11 0.85 8.64
CA LEU A 115 -12.28 1.71 8.77
C LEU A 115 -13.16 1.67 7.51
N SER A 116 -12.55 1.67 6.34
CA SER A 116 -13.27 1.59 5.05
C SER A 116 -13.99 0.26 4.90
N ALA A 117 -13.34 -0.86 5.23
CA ALA A 117 -13.99 -2.17 5.21
C ALA A 117 -15.16 -2.25 6.22
N MET A 118 -15.06 -1.54 7.35
CA MET A 118 -16.14 -1.43 8.34
C MET A 118 -17.31 -0.59 7.81
N LEU A 119 -17.05 0.52 7.13
CA LEU A 119 -18.08 1.43 6.64
C LEU A 119 -18.77 0.93 5.36
N VAL A 120 -18.01 0.33 4.44
CA VAL A 120 -18.51 -0.04 3.10
C VAL A 120 -19.03 -1.48 3.05
N GLY A 121 -18.58 -2.35 3.94
CA GLY A 121 -19.07 -3.73 3.99
C GLY A 121 -20.54 -3.82 4.41
N GLY A 122 -21.49 -3.83 3.49
CA GLY A 122 -22.91 -3.97 3.81
C GLY A 122 -23.26 -5.29 4.50
N LYS A 123 -24.44 -5.37 5.13
CA LYS A 123 -24.94 -6.61 5.79
C LYS A 123 -25.01 -7.78 4.82
N THR A 124 -25.46 -7.54 3.58
CA THR A 124 -25.57 -8.55 2.52
C THR A 124 -24.21 -9.12 2.11
N MET A 125 -23.23 -8.25 1.85
CA MET A 125 -21.86 -8.66 1.56
C MET A 125 -21.26 -9.46 2.71
N ARG A 126 -21.42 -8.99 3.95
CA ARG A 126 -20.89 -9.69 5.14
C ARG A 126 -21.53 -11.05 5.37
N ALA A 127 -22.82 -11.20 5.06
CA ALA A 127 -23.51 -12.49 5.15
C ALA A 127 -23.01 -13.49 4.10
N ALA A 128 -22.58 -13.02 2.93
CA ALA A 128 -21.99 -13.85 1.88
C ALA A 128 -20.53 -14.27 2.19
N LEU A 129 -19.85 -13.59 3.11
CA LEU A 129 -18.49 -13.92 3.51
C LEU A 129 -18.48 -15.05 4.53
N VAL A 130 -18.25 -16.28 4.06
CA VAL A 130 -18.10 -17.46 4.90
C VAL A 130 -16.62 -17.68 5.25
N SER A 131 -16.30 -17.70 6.54
CA SER A 131 -14.94 -17.98 7.02
C SER A 131 -14.58 -19.44 6.72
N ALA A 132 -13.33 -19.68 6.33
CA ALA A 132 -12.78 -21.01 6.06
C ALA A 132 -11.46 -21.22 6.82
N PRO A 133 -11.03 -22.48 7.03
CA PRO A 133 -9.71 -22.78 7.56
C PRO A 133 -8.60 -22.12 6.73
N GLY A 134 -7.63 -21.51 7.40
CA GLY A 134 -6.51 -20.81 6.75
C GLY A 134 -6.73 -19.31 6.49
N ASP A 135 -7.95 -18.78 6.65
CA ASP A 135 -8.22 -17.34 6.45
C ASP A 135 -7.41 -16.45 7.39
N GLU A 136 -7.19 -16.88 8.64
CA GLU A 136 -6.37 -16.12 9.59
C GLU A 136 -4.89 -16.10 9.20
N ALA A 137 -4.36 -17.23 8.72
CA ALA A 137 -2.99 -17.30 8.21
C ALA A 137 -2.82 -16.42 6.97
N LEU A 138 -3.79 -16.45 6.04
CA LEU A 138 -3.81 -15.59 4.87
C LEU A 138 -3.91 -14.11 5.24
N ALA A 139 -4.80 -13.74 6.18
CA ALA A 139 -4.92 -12.37 6.67
C ALA A 139 -3.65 -11.87 7.37
N SER A 140 -2.98 -12.74 8.12
CA SER A 140 -1.69 -12.46 8.76
C SER A 140 -0.60 -12.22 7.72
N LYS A 141 -0.50 -13.10 6.71
CA LYS A 141 0.44 -12.96 5.59
C LYS A 141 0.21 -11.66 4.82
N VAL A 142 -1.03 -11.34 4.48
CA VAL A 142 -1.39 -10.07 3.83
C VAL A 142 -0.96 -8.88 4.68
N SER A 143 -1.27 -8.90 5.98
CA SER A 143 -0.89 -7.81 6.89
C SER A 143 0.63 -7.65 6.99
N TRP A 144 1.37 -8.77 7.02
CA TRP A 144 2.83 -8.76 7.02
C TRP A 144 3.41 -8.20 5.71
N GLN A 145 2.89 -8.62 4.55
CA GLN A 145 3.34 -8.12 3.24
C GLN A 145 3.09 -6.62 3.09
N ILE A 146 1.90 -6.14 3.49
CA ILE A 146 1.57 -4.71 3.51
C ILE A 146 2.55 -3.97 4.43
N ASN A 147 2.68 -4.38 5.69
CA ASN A 147 3.56 -3.70 6.64
C ASN A 147 5.01 -3.66 6.15
N ARG A 148 5.52 -4.77 5.57
CA ARG A 148 6.87 -4.83 5.02
C ARG A 148 7.08 -3.82 3.89
N ILE A 149 6.20 -3.79 2.90
CA ILE A 149 6.33 -2.87 1.76
C ILE A 149 6.20 -1.42 2.24
N MET A 150 5.32 -1.17 3.20
CA MET A 150 5.15 0.15 3.80
C MET A 150 6.40 0.59 4.55
N MET A 151 7.05 -0.30 5.31
CA MET A 151 8.34 0.01 5.94
C MET A 151 9.43 0.31 4.91
N ILE A 152 9.47 -0.39 3.78
CA ILE A 152 10.46 -0.11 2.72
C ILE A 152 10.16 1.24 2.06
N LEU A 153 8.92 1.47 1.65
CA LEU A 153 8.52 2.72 0.99
C LEU A 153 8.70 3.93 1.92
N CYS A 154 8.27 3.84 3.17
CA CYS A 154 8.29 4.98 4.07
C CYS A 154 9.59 5.11 4.86
N GLY A 155 10.29 4.00 5.13
CA GLY A 155 11.53 3.99 5.90
C GLY A 155 12.79 4.12 5.06
N LEU A 156 12.73 3.80 3.76
CA LEU A 156 13.88 3.90 2.84
C LEU A 156 13.60 4.89 1.71
N LEU A 157 12.50 4.72 0.97
CA LEU A 157 12.26 5.49 -0.25
C LEU A 157 11.93 6.96 0.06
N VAL A 158 10.98 7.24 0.97
CA VAL A 158 10.61 8.62 1.34
C VAL A 158 11.80 9.41 1.91
N PRO A 159 12.54 8.93 2.92
CA PRO A 159 13.71 9.64 3.43
C PRO A 159 14.78 9.82 2.35
N GLY A 160 15.01 8.79 1.53
CA GLY A 160 15.95 8.87 0.40
C GLY A 160 15.58 9.98 -0.58
N ILE A 161 14.32 10.05 -1.01
CA ILE A 161 13.84 11.12 -1.90
C ILE A 161 13.99 12.49 -1.24
N LEU A 162 13.65 12.62 0.05
CA LEU A 162 13.79 13.88 0.78
C LEU A 162 15.25 14.34 0.87
N LEU A 163 16.19 13.41 1.10
CA LEU A 163 17.61 13.72 1.11
C LEU A 163 18.10 14.16 -0.28
N PHE A 164 17.66 13.47 -1.34
CA PHE A 164 17.99 13.85 -2.70
C PHE A 164 17.52 15.28 -3.03
N ILE A 165 16.31 15.64 -2.61
CA ILE A 165 15.77 17.00 -2.78
C ILE A 165 16.54 18.00 -1.91
N ALA A 166 16.78 17.67 -0.63
CA ALA A 166 17.42 18.56 0.33
C ALA A 166 18.87 18.91 -0.02
N TYR A 167 19.58 17.99 -0.67
CA TYR A 167 20.99 18.15 -1.07
C TYR A 167 21.16 18.42 -2.57
N ASP A 168 20.06 18.67 -3.29
CA ASP A 168 20.06 18.90 -4.75
C ASP A 168 20.90 17.85 -5.51
N ILE A 169 20.75 16.58 -5.12
CA ILE A 169 21.52 15.48 -5.70
C ILE A 169 21.03 15.28 -7.13
N GLU A 170 21.88 15.55 -8.12
CA GLU A 170 21.60 15.27 -9.53
C GLU A 170 21.46 13.76 -9.78
N ALA A 171 20.25 13.25 -9.59
CA ALA A 171 19.90 11.87 -9.86
C ALA A 171 19.65 11.60 -11.34
N GLY A 172 19.79 12.59 -12.23
CA GLY A 172 19.48 12.47 -13.66
C GLY A 172 20.06 11.21 -14.31
N PRO A 173 21.36 10.92 -14.14
CA PRO A 173 21.97 9.69 -14.65
C PRO A 173 21.41 8.41 -14.00
N ILE A 174 21.18 8.42 -12.68
CA ILE A 174 20.65 7.29 -11.91
C ILE A 174 19.21 6.98 -12.31
N ILE A 175 18.35 8.00 -12.38
CA ILE A 175 16.95 7.88 -12.80
C ILE A 175 16.88 7.40 -14.25
N THR A 176 17.76 7.90 -15.12
CA THR A 176 17.84 7.43 -16.51
C THR A 176 18.22 5.96 -16.58
N ALA A 177 19.24 5.53 -15.83
CA ALA A 177 19.63 4.13 -15.73
C ALA A 177 18.50 3.25 -15.15
N LEU A 178 17.81 3.71 -14.09
CA LEU A 178 16.67 3.00 -13.50
C LEU A 178 15.49 2.88 -14.47
N LYS A 179 15.19 3.92 -15.26
CA LYS A 179 14.16 3.87 -16.31
C LYS A 179 14.50 2.82 -17.37
N TRP A 180 15.73 2.81 -17.87
CA TRP A 180 16.19 1.81 -18.83
C TRP A 180 16.17 0.40 -18.25
N LEU A 181 16.58 0.25 -16.99
CA LEU A 181 16.51 -1.03 -16.28
C LEU A 181 15.06 -1.52 -16.15
N ALA A 182 14.13 -0.64 -15.76
CA ALA A 182 12.71 -0.98 -15.65
C ALA A 182 12.12 -1.40 -17.00
N ILE A 183 12.43 -0.68 -18.08
CA ILE A 183 12.00 -1.04 -19.45
C ILE A 183 12.56 -2.41 -19.83
N ALA A 184 13.85 -2.66 -19.58
CA ALA A 184 14.48 -3.95 -19.86
C ALA A 184 13.85 -5.09 -19.06
N LEU A 185 13.58 -4.88 -17.76
CA LEU A 185 12.90 -5.85 -16.89
C LEU A 185 11.47 -6.14 -17.36
N MET A 186 10.71 -5.11 -17.78
CA MET A 186 9.39 -5.30 -18.35
C MET A 186 9.43 -6.07 -19.67
N ALA A 187 10.42 -5.80 -20.54
CA ALA A 187 10.61 -6.56 -21.77
C ALA A 187 10.96 -8.03 -21.49
N VAL A 188 11.85 -8.30 -20.54
CA VAL A 188 12.22 -9.65 -20.12
C VAL A 188 11.02 -10.39 -19.49
N SER A 189 10.25 -9.73 -18.63
CA SER A 189 9.01 -10.27 -18.05
C SER A 189 7.98 -10.62 -19.14
N THR A 190 7.81 -9.75 -20.12
CA THR A 190 6.89 -9.97 -21.25
C THR A 190 7.33 -11.16 -22.11
N VAL A 191 8.63 -11.25 -22.43
CA VAL A 191 9.19 -12.35 -23.24
C VAL A 191 9.14 -13.69 -22.50
N THR A 192 9.45 -13.70 -21.20
CA THR A 192 9.35 -14.91 -20.37
C THR A 192 7.90 -15.36 -20.18
N GLY A 193 6.97 -14.42 -20.03
CA GLY A 193 5.53 -14.67 -20.04
C GLY A 193 5.06 -15.33 -21.34
N ILE A 194 5.41 -14.77 -22.51
CA ILE A 194 5.08 -15.35 -23.82
C ILE A 194 5.69 -16.75 -24.00
N ARG A 195 6.94 -16.96 -23.56
CA ARG A 195 7.59 -18.27 -23.62
C ARG A 195 6.92 -19.33 -22.76
N ARG A 196 6.41 -18.97 -21.58
CA ARG A 196 5.63 -19.88 -20.73
C ARG A 196 4.27 -20.21 -21.37
N GLN A 197 3.62 -19.24 -22.03
CA GLN A 197 2.35 -19.48 -22.73
C GLN A 197 2.46 -20.46 -23.89
N ARG A 198 3.60 -20.53 -24.59
CA ARG A 198 3.80 -21.50 -25.69
C ARG A 198 4.10 -22.93 -25.22
N LYS A 199 4.27 -23.14 -23.90
CA LYS A 199 4.59 -24.45 -23.30
C LYS A 199 3.44 -25.05 -22.48
N SER A 200 2.32 -24.34 -22.35
CA SER A 200 1.08 -24.81 -21.73
C SER A 200 0.00 -24.99 -22.80
#